data_AF-A0A401YGE2-F1
#
_entry.id   AF-A0A401YGE2-F1
#
_cell.length_a   1.000
_cell.length_b   1.000
_cell.length_c   1.000
_cell.angle_alpha   90.00
_cell.angle_beta   90.00
_cell.angle_gamma   90.00
#
_symmetry.space_group_name_H-M   'P 1'
#
loop_
_entity.id
_entity.type
_entity.pdbx_description
1 polymer ?
#
loop_
_entity_poly.entity_id
_entity_poly.type
_entity_poly.pdbx_seq_one_letter_code
_entity_poly.pdbx_strand_id
1 'polypeptide(L)'
;MTVRFRFVLRPVAAVRPWGDEAPRLGWFILTDGWYWIEAGGHELLRYADSAGAGAFADPDAVREPPYVDYHVVRLWEDLVDLMPRIMEPVPPDLADFVPDRRLRAEGPAAPGVEAAISWAEGHVLDMGHLRAAPDIRFRRAVSGGGDTMTITWAHAPDPDDDDPIRFTAPATGRVTVPTEDFTAAVTAFDRELFTTMEERVAALEASGPPPGVELDTIHLRREQHDRATWLPRALNRTPDTDWPAVRSGAELLGRSTRRPANRT
;
A
#
# COMPACT_ATOMS: atom_id res chain seq x y z
N MET A 1 -10.15 14.99 -10.17
CA MET A 1 -9.47 14.62 -8.90
C MET A 1 -8.27 13.77 -9.27
N THR A 2 -7.14 13.88 -8.56
CA THR A 2 -5.91 13.16 -8.91
C THR A 2 -5.49 12.22 -7.79
N VAL A 3 -4.81 11.14 -8.16
CA VAL A 3 -4.08 10.25 -7.25
C VAL A 3 -2.60 10.26 -7.63
N ARG A 4 -1.71 10.27 -6.63
CA ARG A 4 -0.26 10.14 -6.83
C ARG A 4 0.35 9.37 -5.67
N PHE A 5 1.29 8.48 -5.96
CA PHE A 5 2.15 7.85 -4.97
C PHE A 5 3.48 8.61 -4.97
N ARG A 6 3.94 9.01 -3.80
CA ARG A 6 5.07 9.91 -3.64
C ARG A 6 6.10 9.29 -2.74
N PHE A 7 7.36 9.59 -3.01
CA PHE A 7 8.44 9.14 -2.17
C PHE A 7 9.64 10.07 -2.24
N VAL A 8 10.52 9.92 -1.25
CA VAL A 8 11.87 10.47 -1.25
C VAL A 8 12.80 9.39 -0.69
N LEU A 9 13.79 8.96 -1.46
CA LEU A 9 14.78 8.01 -0.95
C LEU A 9 15.83 8.71 -0.11
N ARG A 10 16.19 8.11 1.03
CA ARG A 10 17.27 8.57 1.90
C ARG A 10 18.60 8.57 1.14
N PRO A 11 19.46 9.59 1.25
CA PRO A 11 20.77 9.59 0.62
C PRO A 11 21.54 8.31 0.95
N VAL A 12 22.25 7.72 -0.01
CA VAL A 12 22.94 6.42 0.18
C VAL A 12 23.88 6.43 1.39
N ALA A 13 24.56 7.54 1.65
CA ALA A 13 25.45 7.71 2.81
C ALA A 13 24.72 7.68 4.18
N ALA A 14 23.40 7.92 4.18
CA ALA A 14 22.56 7.89 5.38
C ALA A 14 21.71 6.61 5.49
N VAL A 15 21.73 5.73 4.48
CA VAL A 15 21.08 4.42 4.53
C VAL A 15 21.82 3.54 5.52
N ARG A 16 21.10 2.99 6.50
CA ARG A 16 21.69 2.08 7.50
C ARG A 16 21.83 0.68 6.91
N PRO A 17 23.05 0.12 6.80
CA PRO A 17 23.23 -1.27 6.43
C PRO A 17 22.60 -2.20 7.48
N TRP A 18 22.29 -3.42 7.09
CA TRP A 18 21.80 -4.44 8.03
C TRP A 18 22.94 -5.27 8.59
N GLY A 19 22.83 -5.69 9.85
CA GLY A 19 23.82 -6.50 10.53
C GLY A 19 24.85 -5.65 11.28
N ASP A 20 25.16 -6.06 12.51
CA ASP A 20 26.07 -5.31 13.39
C ASP A 20 27.54 -5.67 13.10
N GLU A 21 27.88 -6.96 13.11
CA GLU A 21 29.26 -7.43 12.92
C GLU A 21 29.68 -7.53 11.44
N ALA A 22 28.72 -7.74 10.54
CA ALA A 22 28.92 -7.80 9.09
C ALA A 22 27.87 -6.92 8.40
N PRO A 23 28.06 -5.59 8.41
CA PRO A 23 27.11 -4.65 7.82
C PRO A 23 26.99 -4.90 6.32
N ARG A 24 25.77 -5.11 5.83
CA ARG A 24 25.49 -5.39 4.41
C ARG A 24 24.42 -4.47 3.85
N LEU A 25 24.61 -4.08 2.59
CA LEU A 25 23.59 -3.44 1.77
C LEU A 25 23.00 -4.45 0.80
N GLY A 26 21.73 -4.23 0.46
CA GLY A 26 20.99 -5.00 -0.52
C GLY A 26 19.98 -4.10 -1.21
N TRP A 27 19.40 -4.59 -2.31
CA TRP A 27 18.50 -3.79 -3.14
C TRP A 27 17.35 -3.20 -2.32
N PHE A 28 16.70 -4.04 -1.49
CA PHE A 28 15.61 -3.61 -0.60
C PHE A 28 16.06 -2.48 0.34
N ILE A 29 17.20 -2.63 1.02
CA ILE A 29 17.75 -1.66 1.99
C ILE A 29 18.00 -0.30 1.33
N LEU A 30 18.45 -0.30 0.07
CA LEU A 30 18.72 0.93 -0.67
C LEU A 30 17.46 1.75 -1.02
N THR A 31 16.27 1.18 -0.79
CA THR A 31 14.98 1.87 -0.93
C THR A 31 14.51 2.55 0.35
N ASP A 32 15.32 2.54 1.40
CA ASP A 32 15.09 3.29 2.64
C ASP A 32 14.79 4.78 2.36
N GLY A 33 13.74 5.31 2.99
CA GLY A 33 13.21 6.64 2.68
C GLY A 33 11.79 6.86 3.19
N TRP A 34 11.14 7.87 2.62
CA TRP A 34 9.81 8.31 3.02
C TRP A 34 8.80 8.15 1.89
N TYR A 35 7.55 7.81 2.20
CA TYR A 35 6.48 7.77 1.20
C TYR A 35 5.11 8.20 1.73
N TRP A 36 4.25 8.64 0.81
CA TRP A 36 2.87 9.03 1.08
C TRP A 36 2.00 8.90 -0.18
N ILE A 37 0.69 9.07 -0.01
CA ILE A 37 -0.27 9.00 -1.12
C ILE A 37 -1.08 10.30 -1.16
N GLU A 38 -1.01 11.02 -2.27
CA GLU A 38 -1.91 12.14 -2.55
C GLU A 38 -3.20 11.59 -3.16
N ALA A 39 -4.34 11.77 -2.51
CA ALA A 39 -5.63 11.29 -2.98
C ALA A 39 -6.74 12.32 -2.71
N GLY A 40 -7.29 12.92 -3.77
CA GLY A 40 -8.44 13.82 -3.62
C GLY A 40 -8.16 15.09 -2.79
N GLY A 41 -6.91 15.54 -2.73
CA GLY A 41 -6.50 16.68 -1.89
C GLY A 41 -6.08 16.31 -0.47
N HIS A 42 -6.07 15.01 -0.14
CA HIS A 42 -5.56 14.50 1.13
C HIS A 42 -4.16 13.88 0.94
N GLU A 43 -3.29 14.08 1.92
CA GLU A 43 -2.03 13.35 2.05
C GLU A 43 -2.27 12.17 3.02
N LEU A 44 -2.56 11.00 2.47
CA LEU A 44 -2.61 9.78 3.25
C LEU A 44 -1.19 9.41 3.67
N LEU A 45 -1.05 8.83 4.86
CA LEU A 45 0.24 8.40 5.43
C LEU A 45 1.18 9.54 5.83
N ARG A 46 0.67 10.76 5.96
CA ARG A 46 1.34 11.86 6.67
C ARG A 46 1.03 11.81 8.17
N TYR A 47 2.07 11.82 9.00
CA TYR A 47 1.92 11.87 10.46
C TYR A 47 1.42 13.24 10.94
N ALA A 48 0.50 13.22 11.91
CA ALA A 48 -0.05 14.42 12.54
C ALA A 48 0.95 15.07 13.50
N ASP A 49 1.73 14.26 14.20
CA ASP A 49 2.85 14.72 15.03
C ASP A 49 4.13 14.02 14.59
N SER A 50 5.04 14.77 13.96
CA SER A 50 6.35 14.25 13.56
C SER A 50 7.27 14.01 14.77
N ALA A 51 6.96 14.55 15.96
CA ALA A 51 7.75 14.32 17.17
C ALA A 51 7.52 12.91 17.76
N GLY A 52 6.32 12.33 17.57
CA GLY A 52 6.02 10.95 17.99
C GLY A 52 6.71 9.87 17.16
N ALA A 53 7.13 10.19 15.93
CA ALA A 53 7.90 9.29 15.06
C ALA A 53 9.41 9.29 15.36
N GLY A 54 9.90 10.28 16.13
CA GLY A 54 11.33 10.53 16.35
C GLY A 54 11.66 11.06 17.74
N ALA A 55 11.10 10.45 18.80
CA ALA A 55 11.25 10.89 20.19
C ALA A 55 12.69 10.86 20.79
N PHE A 56 13.72 10.69 19.95
CA PHE A 56 15.14 10.73 20.32
C PHE A 56 15.99 11.63 19.42
N ALA A 57 15.38 12.57 18.67
CA ALA A 57 16.13 13.44 17.75
C ALA A 57 16.78 14.65 18.45
N ASP A 58 18.07 14.85 18.15
CA ASP A 58 18.88 16.02 18.47
C ASP A 58 18.20 17.31 17.94
N PRO A 59 18.13 18.41 18.72
CA PRO A 59 17.57 19.70 18.27
C PRO A 59 18.25 20.30 17.03
N ASP A 60 19.47 19.88 16.69
CA ASP A 60 20.18 20.29 15.46
C ASP A 60 20.00 19.30 14.29
N ALA A 61 19.25 18.20 14.46
CA ALA A 61 18.97 17.25 13.39
C ALA A 61 18.06 17.86 12.32
N VAL A 62 18.39 17.63 11.05
CA VAL A 62 17.51 17.93 9.92
C VAL A 62 16.16 17.26 10.19
N ARG A 63 15.09 18.06 10.31
CA ARG A 63 13.75 17.54 10.58
C ARG A 63 13.37 16.54 9.49
N GLU A 64 13.17 15.29 9.88
CA GLU A 64 12.73 14.24 8.95
C GLU A 64 11.36 14.60 8.34
N PRO A 65 11.11 14.25 7.07
CA PRO A 65 9.80 14.41 6.46
C PRO A 65 8.70 13.76 7.31
N PRO A 66 7.52 14.39 7.46
CA PRO A 66 6.44 13.92 8.33
C PRO A 66 5.61 12.80 7.66
N TYR A 67 6.28 11.88 6.98
CA TYR A 67 5.65 10.79 6.24
C TYR A 67 6.16 9.45 6.76
N VAL A 68 5.55 8.36 6.31
CA VAL A 68 6.02 7.02 6.66
C VAL A 68 7.49 6.86 6.27
N ASP A 69 8.34 6.67 7.28
CA ASP A 69 9.77 6.39 7.14
C ASP A 69 9.97 4.87 7.11
N TYR A 70 10.01 4.31 5.91
CA TYR A 70 10.19 2.88 5.68
C TYR A 70 10.64 2.65 4.23
N HIS A 71 11.15 1.44 3.96
CA HIS A 71 11.56 1.03 2.62
C HIS A 71 10.44 1.27 1.59
N VAL A 72 10.67 2.19 0.66
CA VAL A 72 9.68 2.65 -0.34
C VAL A 72 9.22 1.51 -1.24
N VAL A 73 10.09 0.53 -1.49
CA VAL A 73 9.71 -0.66 -2.25
C VAL A 73 8.55 -1.40 -1.59
N ARG A 74 8.36 -1.33 -0.27
CA ARG A 74 7.28 -2.07 0.39
C ARG A 74 5.91 -1.58 -0.10
N LEU A 75 5.71 -0.26 -0.16
CA LEU A 75 4.51 0.32 -0.78
C LEU A 75 4.35 -0.12 -2.24
N TRP A 76 5.44 -0.17 -3.01
CA TRP A 76 5.40 -0.59 -4.41
C TRP A 76 5.06 -2.08 -4.56
N GLU A 77 5.64 -2.98 -3.75
CA GLU A 77 5.34 -4.42 -3.75
C GLU A 77 3.86 -4.64 -3.45
N ASP A 78 3.36 -4.00 -2.39
CA ASP A 78 1.98 -4.15 -1.96
C ASP A 78 1.00 -3.62 -3.03
N LEU A 79 1.36 -2.54 -3.74
CA LEU A 79 0.59 -2.08 -4.91
C LEU A 79 0.63 -3.07 -6.07
N VAL A 80 1.82 -3.57 -6.44
CA VAL A 80 2.00 -4.51 -7.56
C VAL A 80 1.25 -5.81 -7.33
N ASP A 81 1.30 -6.35 -6.11
CA ASP A 81 0.56 -7.55 -5.74
C ASP A 81 -0.96 -7.34 -5.79
N LEU A 82 -1.40 -6.11 -5.51
CA LEU A 82 -2.80 -5.72 -5.53
C LEU A 82 -3.34 -5.49 -6.95
N MET A 83 -2.50 -4.99 -7.87
CA MET A 83 -2.89 -4.56 -9.21
C MET A 83 -3.80 -5.55 -9.97
N PRO A 84 -3.51 -6.86 -10.07
CA PRO A 84 -4.36 -7.77 -10.81
C PRO A 84 -5.80 -7.74 -10.28
N ARG A 85 -5.96 -7.79 -8.95
CA ARG A 85 -7.27 -7.89 -8.28
C ARG A 85 -8.07 -6.62 -8.44
N ILE A 86 -7.48 -5.46 -8.13
CA ILE A 86 -8.22 -4.19 -8.12
C ILE A 86 -8.56 -3.69 -9.53
N MET A 87 -7.86 -4.19 -10.55
CA MET A 87 -8.18 -3.92 -11.94
C MET A 87 -9.35 -4.76 -12.47
N GLU A 88 -9.80 -5.80 -11.74
CA GLU A 88 -11.04 -6.49 -12.08
C GLU A 88 -12.25 -5.58 -11.79
N PRO A 89 -13.12 -5.28 -12.77
CA PRO A 89 -14.32 -4.51 -12.50
C PRO A 89 -15.22 -5.25 -11.53
N VAL A 90 -15.62 -4.60 -10.44
CA VAL A 90 -16.58 -5.20 -9.52
C VAL A 90 -17.97 -5.22 -10.17
N PRO A 91 -18.65 -6.39 -10.20
CA PRO A 91 -20.00 -6.49 -10.74
C PRO A 91 -20.95 -5.45 -10.14
N PRO A 92 -21.87 -4.86 -10.94
CA PRO A 92 -22.79 -3.84 -10.45
C PRO A 92 -23.65 -4.28 -9.28
N ASP A 93 -24.02 -5.55 -9.22
CA ASP A 93 -24.82 -6.14 -8.14
C ASP A 93 -24.04 -6.27 -6.81
N LEU A 94 -22.70 -6.22 -6.87
CA LEU A 94 -21.80 -6.18 -5.73
C LEU A 94 -21.26 -4.78 -5.45
N ALA A 95 -21.88 -3.74 -6.03
CA ALA A 95 -21.41 -2.37 -5.89
C ALA A 95 -21.34 -1.91 -4.43
N ASP A 96 -22.43 -2.18 -3.71
CA ASP A 96 -22.61 -1.78 -2.32
C ASP A 96 -22.08 -2.82 -1.32
N PHE A 97 -21.61 -3.99 -1.81
CA PHE A 97 -21.08 -5.03 -0.94
C PHE A 97 -19.64 -4.73 -0.50
N VAL A 98 -18.89 -3.91 -1.24
CA VAL A 98 -17.51 -3.55 -0.87
C VAL A 98 -17.54 -2.82 0.46
N PRO A 99 -17.09 -3.47 1.55
CA PRO A 99 -17.33 -2.95 2.87
C PRO A 99 -16.32 -1.85 3.15
N ASP A 100 -16.79 -0.72 3.71
CA ASP A 100 -15.92 0.37 4.18
C ASP A 100 -15.08 -0.04 5.42
N ARG A 101 -15.10 -1.32 5.83
CA ARG A 101 -14.38 -1.90 6.97
C ARG A 101 -14.03 -3.37 6.74
N ARG A 102 -13.05 -3.90 7.47
CA ARG A 102 -12.74 -5.35 7.46
C ARG A 102 -13.96 -6.18 7.83
N LEU A 103 -14.22 -7.20 7.03
CA LEU A 103 -15.25 -8.18 7.34
C LEU A 103 -14.66 -9.23 8.30
N ARG A 104 -15.44 -9.60 9.30
CA ARG A 104 -15.15 -10.74 10.17
C ARG A 104 -16.32 -11.70 10.13
N ALA A 105 -16.04 -12.97 9.88
CA ALA A 105 -17.01 -14.02 10.13
C ALA A 105 -17.03 -14.32 11.64
N GLU A 106 -18.22 -14.43 12.23
CA GLU A 106 -18.37 -15.02 13.56
C GLU A 106 -18.41 -16.55 13.41
N GLY A 107 -17.35 -17.24 13.84
CA GLY A 107 -17.25 -18.70 13.75
C GLY A 107 -16.82 -19.22 12.37
N PRO A 108 -16.91 -20.56 12.13
CA PRO A 108 -16.50 -21.15 10.86
C PRO A 108 -17.37 -20.61 9.71
N ALA A 109 -16.72 -19.93 8.77
CA ALA A 109 -17.39 -19.36 7.61
C ALA A 109 -17.84 -20.45 6.64
N ALA A 110 -19.06 -20.33 6.11
CA ALA A 110 -19.43 -21.11 4.92
C ALA A 110 -18.48 -20.73 3.75
N PRO A 111 -18.18 -21.64 2.81
CA PRO A 111 -17.21 -21.37 1.73
C PRO A 111 -17.50 -20.08 0.94
N GLY A 112 -18.78 -19.76 0.70
CA GLY A 112 -19.15 -18.49 0.07
C GLY A 112 -18.78 -17.26 0.91
N VAL A 113 -18.99 -17.31 2.23
CA VAL A 113 -18.60 -16.22 3.16
C VAL A 113 -17.08 -16.05 3.18
N GLU A 114 -16.33 -17.15 3.19
CA GLU A 114 -14.88 -17.10 3.09
C GLU A 114 -14.42 -16.49 1.76
N ALA A 115 -15.02 -16.89 0.63
CA ALA A 115 -14.74 -16.30 -0.67
C ALA A 115 -15.01 -14.79 -0.70
N ALA A 116 -16.14 -14.35 -0.14
CA ALA A 116 -16.51 -12.93 -0.09
C ALA A 116 -15.58 -12.11 0.82
N ILE A 117 -15.17 -12.65 1.97
CA ILE A 117 -14.20 -12.00 2.88
C ILE A 117 -12.82 -11.95 2.20
N SER A 118 -12.35 -13.08 1.66
CA SER A 118 -11.04 -13.17 0.98
C SER A 118 -10.96 -12.20 -0.20
N TRP A 119 -12.03 -12.12 -0.99
CA TRP A 119 -12.14 -11.15 -2.07
C TRP A 119 -12.09 -9.71 -1.55
N ALA A 120 -12.88 -9.37 -0.52
CA ALA A 120 -12.92 -8.01 0.03
C ALA A 120 -11.59 -7.58 0.68
N GLU A 121 -10.89 -8.48 1.37
CA GLU A 121 -9.56 -8.22 1.94
C GLU A 121 -8.48 -8.14 0.86
N GLY A 122 -8.66 -8.85 -0.26
CA GLY A 122 -7.81 -8.76 -1.45
C GLY A 122 -7.89 -7.43 -2.21
N HIS A 123 -8.68 -6.46 -1.72
CA HIS A 123 -8.80 -5.10 -2.26
C HIS A 123 -8.24 -4.05 -1.28
N VAL A 124 -7.61 -4.48 -0.19
CA VAL A 124 -6.95 -3.65 0.81
C VAL A 124 -5.45 -3.56 0.49
N LEU A 125 -4.88 -2.37 0.60
CA LEU A 125 -3.43 -2.18 0.55
C LEU A 125 -2.80 -2.79 1.81
N ASP A 126 -1.92 -3.77 1.64
CA ASP A 126 -1.21 -4.33 2.78
C ASP A 126 -0.30 -3.27 3.40
N MET A 127 -0.48 -3.04 4.69
CA MET A 127 0.26 -2.09 5.50
C MET A 127 0.65 -2.72 6.84
N GLY A 128 0.74 -4.05 6.89
CA GLY A 128 1.05 -4.80 8.12
C GLY A 128 2.40 -4.46 8.74
N HIS A 129 3.31 -3.84 7.98
CA HIS A 129 4.58 -3.30 8.48
C HIS A 129 4.45 -1.95 9.19
N LEU A 130 3.27 -1.31 9.14
CA LEU A 130 3.01 -0.01 9.78
C LEU A 130 2.11 -0.16 11.00
N ARG A 131 2.43 0.60 12.05
CA ARG A 131 1.55 0.78 13.19
C ARG A 131 0.45 1.80 12.88
N ALA A 132 -0.76 1.54 13.39
CA ALA A 132 -1.93 2.41 13.24
C ALA A 132 -2.31 2.79 11.79
N ALA A 133 -1.84 2.01 10.80
CA ALA A 133 -2.05 2.31 9.39
C ALA A 133 -3.56 2.36 9.06
N PRO A 134 -4.01 3.32 8.23
CA PRO A 134 -5.37 3.29 7.73
C PRO A 134 -5.59 2.08 6.81
N ASP A 135 -6.78 1.49 6.87
CA ASP A 135 -7.21 0.52 5.86
C ASP A 135 -7.52 1.30 4.57
N ILE A 136 -6.65 1.22 3.57
CA ILE A 136 -6.83 1.84 2.25
C ILE A 136 -7.34 0.78 1.28
N ARG A 137 -8.48 1.05 0.63
CA ARG A 137 -9.14 0.09 -0.28
C ARG A 137 -9.35 0.69 -1.67
N PHE A 138 -9.26 -0.17 -2.67
CA PHE A 138 -9.44 0.18 -4.07
C PHE A 138 -10.57 -0.64 -4.70
N ARG A 139 -11.34 -0.01 -5.57
CA ARG A 139 -12.45 -0.65 -6.27
C ARG A 139 -12.60 -0.06 -7.67
N ARG A 140 -12.42 -0.87 -8.70
CA ARG A 140 -12.79 -0.50 -10.07
C ARG A 140 -14.27 -0.75 -10.31
N ALA A 141 -14.95 0.19 -10.95
CA ALA A 141 -16.31 0.04 -11.42
C ALA A 141 -16.44 0.51 -12.87
N VAL A 142 -17.12 -0.30 -13.69
CA VAL A 142 -17.45 0.01 -15.07
C VAL A 142 -18.97 0.07 -15.20
N SER A 143 -19.53 1.26 -15.45
CA SER A 143 -20.97 1.46 -15.56
C SER A 143 -21.29 2.70 -16.42
N GLY A 144 -22.34 2.62 -17.23
CA GLY A 144 -22.86 3.78 -17.97
C GLY A 144 -21.84 4.46 -18.89
N GLY A 145 -20.84 3.73 -19.40
CA GLY A 145 -19.74 4.26 -20.21
C GLY A 145 -18.58 4.88 -19.42
N GLY A 146 -18.65 4.90 -18.09
CA GLY A 146 -17.54 5.29 -17.21
C GLY A 146 -16.74 4.09 -16.71
N ASP A 147 -15.44 4.31 -16.52
CA ASP A 147 -14.50 3.38 -15.89
C ASP A 147 -13.72 4.14 -14.82
N THR A 148 -13.98 3.79 -13.56
CA THR A 148 -13.48 4.56 -12.42
C THR A 148 -12.86 3.67 -11.36
N MET A 149 -11.81 4.17 -10.73
CA MET A 149 -11.22 3.64 -9.51
C MET A 149 -11.71 4.46 -8.32
N THR A 150 -12.35 3.81 -7.36
CA THR A 150 -12.70 4.40 -6.06
C THR A 150 -11.68 3.99 -5.02
N ILE A 151 -11.12 4.98 -4.33
CA ILE A 151 -10.19 4.81 -3.22
C ILE A 151 -10.93 5.22 -1.96
N THR A 152 -10.93 4.35 -0.95
CA THR A 152 -11.47 4.67 0.38
C THR A 152 -10.39 4.45 1.43
N TRP A 153 -10.47 5.18 2.53
CA TRP A 153 -9.63 4.94 3.69
C TRP A 153 -10.44 5.04 4.98
N ALA A 154 -10.03 4.27 5.98
CA ALA A 154 -10.55 4.34 7.33
C ALA A 154 -9.43 4.12 8.35
N HIS A 155 -9.35 5.00 9.35
CA HIS A 155 -8.51 4.79 10.52
C HIS A 155 -9.19 3.81 11.49
N ALA A 156 -8.38 3.12 12.30
CA ALA A 156 -8.92 2.26 13.35
C ALA A 156 -9.83 3.07 14.29
N PRO A 157 -11.03 2.55 14.65
CA PRO A 157 -12.01 3.30 15.45
C PRO A 157 -11.60 3.45 16.92
N ASP A 158 -10.72 2.58 17.40
CA ASP A 158 -10.18 2.56 18.76
C ASP A 158 -8.65 2.47 18.64
N PRO A 159 -7.98 3.58 18.28
CA PRO A 159 -6.53 3.59 18.32
C PRO A 159 -6.13 3.40 19.78
N ASP A 160 -5.21 2.48 20.04
CA ASP A 160 -4.64 2.30 21.39
C ASP A 160 -4.29 3.70 21.94
N ASP A 161 -4.83 4.07 23.10
CA ASP A 161 -4.58 5.39 23.69
C ASP A 161 -3.08 5.59 23.95
N ASP A 162 -2.35 4.48 24.09
CA ASP A 162 -0.89 4.40 24.21
C ASP A 162 -0.14 4.34 22.87
N ASP A 163 -0.82 4.27 21.71
CA ASP A 163 -0.17 4.40 20.40
C ASP A 163 -0.07 5.89 20.03
N PRO A 164 1.14 6.49 20.00
CA PRO A 164 1.29 7.91 19.68
C PRO A 164 1.07 8.20 18.19
N ILE A 165 0.98 7.19 17.32
CA ILE A 165 0.93 7.39 15.88
C ILE A 165 -0.47 7.82 15.45
N ARG A 166 -0.53 9.00 14.83
CA ARG A 166 -1.74 9.58 14.23
C ARG A 166 -1.39 10.12 12.85
N PHE A 167 -2.35 10.05 11.93
CA PHE A 167 -2.20 10.59 10.57
C PHE A 167 -3.07 11.83 10.40
N THR A 168 -2.69 12.72 9.47
CA THR A 168 -3.42 13.99 9.23
C THR A 168 -4.68 13.84 8.38
N ALA A 169 -4.80 12.74 7.64
CA ALA A 169 -5.99 12.50 6.83
C ALA A 169 -7.25 12.35 7.72
N PRO A 170 -8.45 12.69 7.22
CA PRO A 170 -9.69 12.48 7.97
C PRO A 170 -9.88 11.01 8.37
N ALA A 171 -10.54 10.76 9.50
CA ALA A 171 -10.80 9.43 10.07
C ALA A 171 -11.36 8.43 9.03
N THR A 172 -12.19 8.91 8.12
CA THR A 172 -12.62 8.18 6.92
C THR A 172 -12.64 9.10 5.72
N GLY A 173 -12.50 8.55 4.52
CA GLY A 173 -12.73 9.31 3.31
C GLY A 173 -12.80 8.47 2.05
N ARG A 174 -13.17 9.14 0.96
CA ARG A 174 -13.45 8.53 -0.34
C ARG A 174 -13.08 9.50 -1.46
N VAL A 175 -12.44 8.99 -2.49
CA VAL A 175 -12.22 9.68 -3.76
C VAL A 175 -12.48 8.72 -4.92
N THR A 176 -13.01 9.25 -6.02
CA THR A 176 -13.17 8.51 -7.26
C THR A 176 -12.40 9.22 -8.36
N VAL A 177 -11.60 8.47 -9.12
CA VAL A 177 -10.80 8.93 -10.25
C VAL A 177 -11.05 8.05 -11.47
N PRO A 178 -10.81 8.54 -12.70
CA PRO A 178 -10.73 7.66 -13.87
C PRO A 178 -9.74 6.51 -13.63
N THR A 179 -10.08 5.30 -14.05
CA THR A 179 -9.18 4.15 -13.88
C THR A 179 -7.85 4.36 -14.59
N GLU A 180 -7.86 5.03 -15.75
CA GLU A 180 -6.65 5.41 -16.48
C GLU A 180 -5.73 6.33 -15.67
N ASP A 181 -6.28 7.30 -14.93
CA ASP A 181 -5.50 8.20 -14.07
C ASP A 181 -4.86 7.45 -12.91
N PHE A 182 -5.59 6.48 -12.33
CA PHE A 182 -5.04 5.61 -11.29
C PHE A 182 -3.90 4.73 -11.83
N THR A 183 -4.11 4.05 -12.96
CA THR A 183 -3.06 3.23 -13.58
C THR A 183 -1.84 4.08 -13.95
N ALA A 184 -2.05 5.28 -14.51
CA ALA A 184 -0.97 6.21 -14.81
C ALA A 184 -0.18 6.62 -13.56
N ALA A 185 -0.85 6.83 -12.42
CA ALA A 185 -0.18 7.17 -11.16
C ALA A 185 0.68 6.02 -10.62
N VAL A 186 0.20 4.78 -10.70
CA VAL A 186 0.99 3.59 -10.30
C VAL A 186 2.18 3.40 -11.23
N THR A 187 1.99 3.55 -12.55
CA THR A 187 3.08 3.45 -13.54
C THR A 187 4.11 4.57 -13.38
N ALA A 188 3.69 5.79 -13.03
CA ALA A 188 4.61 6.88 -12.75
C ALA A 188 5.46 6.57 -11.52
N PHE A 189 4.86 6.07 -10.43
CA PHE A 189 5.57 5.68 -9.23
C PHE A 189 6.60 4.57 -9.48
N ASP A 190 6.21 3.51 -10.19
CA ASP A 190 7.09 2.44 -10.62
C ASP A 190 8.30 2.99 -11.41
N ARG A 191 8.04 3.78 -12.45
CA ARG A 191 9.09 4.36 -13.28
C ARG A 191 10.03 5.26 -12.48
N GLU A 192 9.50 6.13 -11.63
CA GLU A 192 10.29 7.05 -10.81
C GLU A 192 11.16 6.28 -9.81
N LEU A 193 10.62 5.27 -9.14
CA LEU A 193 11.36 4.43 -8.20
C LEU A 193 12.50 3.69 -8.90
N PHE A 194 12.23 3.00 -10.01
CA PHE A 194 13.26 2.24 -10.72
C PHE A 194 14.29 3.12 -11.42
N THR A 195 13.91 4.32 -11.89
CA THR A 195 14.88 5.29 -12.43
C THR A 195 15.82 5.76 -11.32
N THR A 196 15.29 6.11 -10.15
CA THR A 196 16.10 6.55 -9.00
C THR A 196 17.00 5.41 -8.49
N MET A 197 16.49 4.18 -8.46
CA MET A 197 17.28 3.01 -8.07
C MET A 197 18.34 2.66 -9.11
N GLU A 198 18.06 2.83 -10.40
CA GLU A 198 19.04 2.60 -11.47
C GLU A 198 20.28 3.49 -11.29
N GLU A 199 20.07 4.78 -11.01
CA GLU A 199 21.14 5.73 -10.72
C GLU A 199 21.96 5.30 -9.49
N ARG A 200 21.30 4.84 -8.42
CA ARG A 200 21.97 4.34 -7.20
C ARG A 200 22.80 3.09 -7.46
N VAL A 201 22.23 2.11 -8.16
CA VAL A 201 22.91 0.85 -8.48
C VAL A 201 24.12 1.13 -9.35
N ALA A 202 23.99 1.96 -10.39
CA ALA A 202 25.10 2.34 -11.25
C ALA A 202 26.21 3.10 -10.49
N ALA A 203 25.84 3.99 -9.56
CA ALA A 203 26.81 4.69 -8.73
C ALA A 203 27.60 3.72 -7.83
N LEU A 204 26.91 2.78 -7.16
CA LEU A 204 27.53 1.78 -6.29
C LEU A 204 28.40 0.77 -7.06
N GLU A 205 28.03 0.42 -8.29
CA GLU A 205 28.87 -0.39 -9.19
C GLU A 205 30.17 0.34 -9.55
N ALA A 206 30.10 1.67 -9.74
CA ALA A 206 31.27 2.47 -10.10
C ALA A 206 32.18 2.78 -8.91
N SER A 207 31.62 3.10 -7.74
CA SER A 207 32.38 3.52 -6.55
C SER A 207 32.72 2.37 -5.60
N GLY A 208 32.02 1.24 -5.69
CA GLY A 208 31.98 0.23 -4.64
C GLY A 208 31.09 0.66 -3.46
N PRO A 209 30.86 -0.25 -2.49
CA PRO A 209 30.09 0.06 -1.29
C PRO A 209 30.83 1.02 -0.34
N PRO A 210 30.12 1.61 0.63
CA PRO A 210 30.77 2.33 1.72
C PRO A 210 31.83 1.49 2.44
N PRO A 211 32.89 2.09 3.02
CA PRO A 211 33.93 1.36 3.73
C PRO A 211 33.36 0.48 4.85
N GLY A 212 33.77 -0.78 4.88
CA GLY A 212 33.33 -1.76 5.89
C GLY A 212 31.92 -2.32 5.67
N VAL A 213 31.28 -2.02 4.53
CA VAL A 213 29.96 -2.54 4.18
C VAL A 213 30.07 -3.53 3.03
N GLU A 214 29.47 -4.70 3.21
CA GLU A 214 29.36 -5.72 2.17
C GLU A 214 28.26 -5.39 1.17
N LEU A 215 28.55 -5.57 -0.13
CA LEU A 215 27.59 -5.43 -1.21
C LEU A 215 27.93 -6.35 -2.37
N ASP A 216 27.00 -7.23 -2.74
CA ASP A 216 27.06 -8.00 -3.98
C ASP A 216 26.43 -7.20 -5.12
N THR A 217 27.27 -6.52 -5.90
CA THR A 217 26.82 -5.67 -7.02
C THR A 217 26.20 -6.48 -8.17
N ILE A 218 26.63 -7.74 -8.36
CA ILE A 218 26.05 -8.61 -9.38
C ILE A 218 24.63 -9.00 -8.99
N HIS A 219 24.42 -9.37 -7.73
CA HIS A 219 23.08 -9.67 -7.22
C HIS A 219 22.19 -8.43 -7.24
N LEU A 220 22.72 -7.27 -6.80
CA LEU A 220 22.02 -5.99 -6.81
C LEU A 220 21.45 -5.65 -8.20
N ARG A 221 22.29 -5.77 -9.24
CA ARG A 221 21.90 -5.50 -10.64
C ARG A 221 20.84 -6.48 -11.15
N ARG A 222 20.96 -7.76 -10.78
CA ARG A 222 19.97 -8.79 -11.15
C ARG A 222 18.62 -8.51 -10.51
N GLU A 223 18.60 -8.15 -9.23
CA GLU A 223 17.37 -7.83 -8.50
C GLU A 223 16.70 -6.58 -9.07
N GLN A 224 17.46 -5.52 -9.39
CA GLN A 224 16.97 -4.33 -10.09
C GLN A 224 16.25 -4.68 -11.40
N HIS A 225 16.89 -5.48 -12.26
CA HIS A 225 16.31 -5.88 -13.53
C HIS A 225 15.08 -6.77 -13.38
N ASP A 226 15.08 -7.75 -12.47
CA ASP A 226 13.92 -8.61 -12.28
C ASP A 226 12.72 -7.82 -11.74
N ARG A 227 12.91 -7.03 -10.68
CA ARG A 227 11.84 -6.24 -10.05
C ARG A 227 11.21 -5.24 -11.00
N ALA A 228 11.99 -4.61 -11.89
CA ALA A 228 11.47 -3.69 -12.91
C ALA A 228 10.47 -4.34 -13.89
N THR A 229 10.36 -5.68 -13.91
CA THR A 229 9.38 -6.39 -14.73
C THR A 229 8.09 -6.74 -13.99
N TRP A 230 8.01 -6.55 -12.68
CA TRP A 230 6.89 -7.06 -11.88
C TRP A 230 5.58 -6.32 -12.15
N LEU A 231 5.58 -4.99 -12.23
CA LEU A 231 4.36 -4.23 -12.54
C LEU A 231 3.78 -4.60 -13.92
N PRO A 232 4.57 -4.62 -15.02
CA PRO A 232 4.09 -5.12 -16.30
C PRO A 232 3.54 -6.55 -16.24
N ARG A 233 4.19 -7.45 -15.48
CA ARG A 233 3.68 -8.82 -15.27
C ARG A 233 2.34 -8.81 -14.54
N ALA A 234 2.19 -8.00 -13.50
CA ALA A 234 0.97 -7.89 -12.71
C ALA A 234 -0.19 -7.33 -13.52
N LEU A 235 0.03 -6.27 -14.31
CA LEU A 235 -0.99 -5.67 -15.19
C LEU A 235 -1.49 -6.62 -16.28
N ASN A 236 -0.68 -7.62 -16.67
CA ASN A 236 -1.06 -8.63 -17.67
C ASN A 236 -1.72 -9.86 -17.06
N ARG A 237 -1.86 -9.95 -15.73
CA ARG A 237 -2.56 -11.07 -15.08
C ARG A 237 -4.07 -10.86 -15.17
N THR A 238 -4.78 -11.90 -15.59
CA THR A 238 -6.24 -11.96 -15.49
C THR A 238 -6.62 -12.60 -14.16
N PRO A 239 -7.39 -11.91 -13.31
CA PRO A 239 -7.96 -12.51 -12.10
C PRO A 239 -8.90 -13.67 -12.44
N ASP A 240 -8.94 -14.68 -11.57
CA ASP A 240 -9.84 -15.83 -11.66
C ASP A 240 -10.82 -15.80 -10.47
N THR A 241 -11.54 -14.69 -10.33
CA THR A 241 -12.49 -14.51 -9.23
C THR A 241 -13.73 -15.38 -9.44
N ASP A 242 -14.01 -16.27 -8.49
CA ASP A 242 -15.28 -17.01 -8.43
C ASP A 242 -16.42 -16.08 -7.99
N TRP A 243 -16.92 -15.27 -8.92
CA TRP A 243 -18.01 -14.35 -8.68
C TRP A 243 -19.29 -15.02 -8.14
N PRO A 244 -19.71 -16.22 -8.59
CA PRO A 244 -20.79 -16.97 -7.94
C PRO A 244 -20.57 -17.19 -6.43
N ALA A 245 -19.37 -17.63 -6.02
CA ALA A 245 -19.06 -17.84 -4.61
C ALA A 245 -19.05 -16.52 -3.82
N VAL A 246 -18.44 -15.47 -4.38
CA VAL A 246 -18.42 -14.13 -3.77
C VAL A 246 -19.83 -13.58 -3.58
N ARG A 247 -20.72 -13.69 -4.59
CA ARG A 247 -22.13 -13.27 -4.49
C ARG A 247 -22.87 -14.01 -3.38
N SER A 248 -22.72 -15.33 -3.33
CA SER A 248 -23.37 -16.16 -2.30
C SER A 248 -22.93 -15.72 -0.89
N GLY A 249 -21.63 -15.50 -0.68
CA GLY A 249 -21.12 -14.97 0.58
C GLY A 249 -21.59 -13.58 0.92
N ALA A 250 -21.63 -12.69 -0.08
CA ALA A 250 -22.07 -11.31 0.06
C ALA A 250 -23.52 -11.22 0.54
N GLU A 251 -24.41 -12.03 -0.04
CA GLU A 251 -25.80 -12.12 0.39
C GLU A 251 -25.92 -12.60 1.84
N LEU A 252 -25.14 -13.62 2.24
CA LEU A 252 -25.16 -14.15 3.59
C LEU A 252 -24.69 -13.10 4.61
N LEU A 253 -23.61 -12.39 4.31
CA LEU A 253 -23.08 -11.31 5.14
C LEU A 253 -24.06 -10.12 5.23
N GLY A 254 -24.69 -9.74 4.12
CA GLY A 254 -25.70 -8.67 4.07
C GLY A 254 -27.00 -9.00 4.82
N ARG A 255 -27.36 -10.28 4.93
CA ARG A 255 -28.50 -10.73 5.75
C ARG A 255 -28.18 -10.68 7.25
N SER A 256 -26.94 -10.99 7.63
CA SER A 256 -26.49 -10.94 9.03
C SER A 256 -26.45 -9.51 9.60
N THR A 257 -26.11 -8.52 8.79
CA THR A 257 -26.08 -7.09 9.20
C THR A 257 -27.46 -6.43 9.29
N ARG A 258 -28.51 -7.05 8.70
CA ARG A 258 -29.90 -6.54 8.71
C ARG A 258 -30.80 -7.16 9.78
N ARG A 259 -30.29 -8.01 10.67
CA ARG A 259 -31.11 -8.60 11.74
C ARG A 259 -31.53 -7.49 12.73
N PRO A 260 -32.83 -7.22 12.94
CA PRO A 260 -33.24 -6.19 13.89
C PRO A 260 -32.82 -6.62 15.30
N ALA A 261 -32.28 -5.66 16.06
CA ALA A 261 -32.15 -5.81 17.50
C ALA A 261 -33.54 -6.20 18.03
N ASN A 262 -33.68 -7.43 18.52
CA ASN A 262 -34.91 -7.86 19.14
C ASN A 262 -35.16 -6.94 20.34
N ARG A 263 -36.28 -6.22 20.27
CA ARG A 263 -36.87 -5.47 21.35
C ARG A 263 -37.07 -6.40 22.54
N THR A 264 -36.51 -6.03 23.69
CA THR A 264 -37.04 -6.41 25.01
C THR A 264 -38.12 -5.44 25.41
#